data_AF-A0AAV5UY70-F1
#
_entry.id   AF-A0AAV5UY70-F1
#
_cell.length_a   1.000
_cell.length_b   1.000
_cell.length_c   1.000
_cell.angle_alpha   90.00
_cell.angle_beta   90.00
_cell.angle_gamma   90.00
#
_symmetry.space_group_name_H-M   'P 1'
#
loop_
_entity.id
_entity.type
_entity.pdbx_description
1 polymer ?
#
loop_
_entity_poly.entity_id
_entity_poly.type
_entity_poly.pdbx_seq_one_letter_code
_entity_poly.pdbx_strand_id
1 'polypeptide(L)'
;KAISKKAKRNHSKALKLLVAQLALPFLFLYIPTFIVEFFTLVLRENITMIIKIHLVMLISFYPVANAACIIFMTDDFRNYILSTTGGECNVINVMAVNAPIMKN
;
A
#
# COMPACT_ATOMS: atom_id res chain seq x y z
N LYS A 1 -12.46 -23.30 -17.64
CA LYS A 1 -12.68 -21.85 -17.86
C LYS A 1 -11.34 -21.13 -17.88
N ALA A 2 -10.86 -20.67 -19.04
CA ALA A 2 -9.61 -19.91 -19.12
C ALA A 2 -9.85 -18.51 -18.53
N ILE A 3 -9.15 -18.17 -17.45
CA ILE A 3 -9.15 -16.80 -16.91
C ILE A 3 -8.62 -15.86 -18.01
N SER A 4 -9.39 -14.82 -18.33
CA SER A 4 -8.97 -13.76 -19.26
C SER A 4 -7.61 -13.21 -18.83
N LYS A 5 -6.67 -13.05 -19.78
CA LYS A 5 -5.33 -12.49 -19.53
C LYS A 5 -5.38 -11.17 -18.74
N LYS A 6 -6.44 -10.38 -18.94
CA LYS A 6 -6.71 -9.13 -18.22
C LYS A 6 -7.02 -9.36 -16.73
N ALA A 7 -7.89 -10.31 -16.41
CA ALA A 7 -8.21 -10.67 -15.04
C ALA A 7 -6.96 -11.22 -14.31
N LYS A 8 -6.17 -12.09 -14.95
CA LYS A 8 -4.90 -12.59 -14.39
C LYS A 8 -3.91 -11.46 -14.06
N ARG A 9 -3.81 -10.45 -14.92
CA ARG A 9 -2.94 -9.29 -14.69
C ARG A 9 -3.41 -8.45 -13.50
N ASN A 10 -4.71 -8.22 -13.38
CA ASN A 10 -5.29 -7.47 -12.26
C ASN A 10 -5.11 -8.20 -10.93
N HIS A 11 -5.36 -9.52 -10.89
CA HIS A 11 -5.10 -10.34 -9.70
C HIS A 11 -3.62 -10.33 -9.30
N SER A 12 -2.69 -10.37 -10.26
CA SER A 12 -1.26 -10.29 -9.97
C SER A 12 -0.85 -8.93 -9.38
N LYS A 13 -1.43 -7.83 -9.87
CA LYS A 13 -1.22 -6.49 -9.29
C LYS A 13 -1.76 -6.40 -7.86
N ALA A 14 -2.99 -6.86 -7.63
CA ALA A 14 -3.59 -6.89 -6.31
C ALA A 14 -2.79 -7.74 -5.32
N LEU A 15 -2.27 -8.90 -5.75
CA LEU A 15 -1.41 -9.73 -4.92
C LEU A 15 -0.11 -9.01 -4.55
N LYS A 16 0.54 -8.32 -5.50
CA LYS A 16 1.75 -7.53 -5.22
C LYS A 16 1.46 -6.41 -4.22
N LEU A 17 0.31 -5.73 -4.37
CA LEU A 17 -0.14 -4.70 -3.44
C LEU A 17 -0.32 -5.26 -2.03
N LEU A 18 -1.03 -6.39 -1.90
CA LEU A 18 -1.26 -7.05 -0.63
C LEU A 18 0.05 -7.49 0.03
N VAL A 19 1.00 -8.03 -0.74
CA VAL A 19 2.33 -8.40 -0.22
C VAL A 19 3.09 -7.18 0.27
N ALA A 20 3.03 -6.05 -0.46
CA ALA A 20 3.69 -4.82 -0.03
C ALA A 20 3.02 -4.21 1.21
N GLN A 21 1.69 -4.18 1.26
CA GLN A 21 0.91 -3.76 2.43
C GLN A 21 1.17 -4.64 3.64
N LEU A 22 1.35 -5.94 3.44
CA LEU A 22 1.71 -6.88 4.50
C LEU A 22 3.14 -6.65 4.98
N ALA A 23 4.09 -6.36 4.09
CA ALA A 23 5.50 -6.14 4.44
C ALA A 23 5.74 -4.84 5.21
N LEU A 24 4.98 -3.79 4.94
CA LEU A 24 5.11 -2.49 5.60
C LEU A 24 5.02 -2.51 7.13
N PRO A 25 4.00 -3.12 7.78
CA PRO A 25 3.94 -3.18 9.23
C PRO A 25 5.10 -4.01 9.81
N PHE A 26 5.63 -5.02 9.09
CA PHE A 26 6.83 -5.72 9.54
C PHE A 26 8.05 -4.81 9.56
N LEU A 27 8.26 -4.01 8.51
CA LEU A 27 9.39 -3.09 8.43
C LEU A 27 9.30 -1.91 9.39
N PHE A 28 8.12 -1.30 9.53
CA PHE A 28 7.95 -0.05 10.28
C PHE A 28 7.52 -0.24 11.74
N LEU A 29 6.82 -1.33 12.07
CA LEU A 29 6.39 -1.61 13.44
C LEU A 29 7.14 -2.79 14.05
N TYR A 30 6.98 -3.99 13.49
CA TYR A 30 7.38 -5.21 14.20
C TYR A 30 8.89 -5.35 14.36
N ILE A 31 9.68 -5.17 13.31
CA ILE A 31 11.15 -5.26 13.38
C ILE A 31 11.75 -4.23 14.36
N PRO A 32 11.48 -2.91 14.22
CA PRO A 32 12.09 -1.92 15.12
C PRO A 32 11.62 -2.10 16.57
N THR A 33 10.35 -2.44 16.81
CA THR A 33 9.84 -2.72 18.16
C THR A 33 10.49 -3.98 18.74
N PHE A 34 10.60 -5.05 17.96
CA PHE A 34 11.22 -6.29 18.39
C PHE A 34 12.70 -6.10 18.75
N ILE A 35 13.45 -5.33 17.94
CA ILE A 35 14.84 -5.00 18.24
C ILE A 35 14.90 -4.28 19.60
N VAL A 36 14.12 -3.22 19.80
CA VAL A 36 14.19 -2.46 21.06
C VAL A 36 13.78 -3.28 22.27
N GLU A 37 12.73 -4.08 22.17
CA GLU A 37 12.32 -5.00 23.25
C GLU A 37 13.39 -6.06 23.52
N PHE A 38 13.98 -6.65 22.48
CA PHE A 38 15.06 -7.61 22.62
C PHE A 38 16.27 -7.02 23.35
N PHE A 39 16.71 -5.81 22.96
CA PHE A 39 17.81 -5.13 23.64
C PHE A 39 17.48 -4.79 25.10
N THR A 40 16.27 -4.34 25.37
CA THR A 40 15.81 -4.02 26.73
C THR A 40 15.76 -5.26 27.62
N LEU A 41 15.23 -6.38 27.11
CA LEU A 41 15.03 -7.60 27.86
C LEU A 41 16.31 -8.43 28.01
N VAL A 42 17.13 -8.53 26.96
CA VAL A 42 18.31 -9.41 26.92
C VAL A 42 19.54 -8.71 27.48
N LEU A 43 19.79 -7.45 27.11
CA LEU A 43 20.98 -6.73 27.55
C LEU A 43 20.75 -5.94 28.85
N ARG A 44 19.52 -5.88 29.36
CA ARG A 44 19.12 -5.03 30.52
C ARG A 44 19.54 -3.56 30.37
N GLU A 45 19.76 -3.11 29.14
CA GLU A 45 20.11 -1.74 28.87
C GLU A 45 18.85 -0.87 28.86
N ASN A 46 18.90 0.24 29.57
CA ASN A 46 17.84 1.23 29.50
C ASN A 46 17.96 1.98 28.18
N ILE A 47 16.99 1.77 27.29
CA ILE A 47 16.87 2.50 26.03
C ILE A 47 16.71 3.99 26.32
N THR A 48 17.63 4.79 25.80
CA THR A 48 17.64 6.25 25.95
C THR A 48 16.38 6.88 25.37
N MET A 49 15.90 7.97 25.97
CA MET A 49 14.72 8.72 25.52
C MET A 49 14.77 9.08 24.02
N ILE A 50 15.97 9.41 23.51
CA ILE A 50 16.22 9.75 22.10
C ILE A 50 15.81 8.60 21.16
N ILE A 51 16.17 7.36 21.50
CA ILE A 51 15.84 6.18 20.68
C ILE A 51 14.32 5.96 20.66
N LYS A 52 13.66 6.14 21.81
CA LYS A 52 12.19 6.03 21.90
C LYS A 52 11.49 7.06 21.01
N ILE A 53 11.97 8.31 21.00
CA ILE A 53 11.43 9.37 20.13
C ILE A 53 11.59 8.99 18.65
N HIS A 54 12.77 8.52 18.25
CA HIS A 54 12.98 8.07 16.86
C HIS A 54 12.07 6.90 16.47
N LEU A 55 11.81 5.98 17.39
CA LEU A 55 10.94 4.83 17.15
C LEU A 55 9.47 5.25 17.02
N VAL A 56 9.00 6.17 17.86
CA VAL A 56 7.65 6.76 17.74
C VAL A 56 7.49 7.52 16.43
N MET A 57 8.51 8.27 16.01
CA MET A 57 8.52 8.95 14.71
C MET A 57 8.43 7.95 13.56
N LEU A 58 9.23 6.87 13.59
CA LEU A 58 9.20 5.82 12.57
C LEU A 58 7.82 5.15 12.47
N ILE A 59 7.20 4.83 13.60
CA ILE A 59 5.84 4.26 13.64
C ILE A 59 4.82 5.26 13.09
N SER A 60 4.99 6.56 13.36
CA SER A 60 4.09 7.60 12.85
C SER A 60 4.14 7.77 11.33
N PHE A 61 5.25 7.39 10.69
CA PHE A 61 5.37 7.39 9.23
C PHE A 61 4.73 6.16 8.57
N TYR A 62 4.43 5.09 9.30
CA TYR A 62 3.76 3.90 8.76
C TYR A 62 2.46 4.21 7.97
N PRO A 63 1.47 4.95 8.50
CA PRO A 63 0.25 5.25 7.75
C PRO A 63 0.54 6.01 6.46
N VAL A 64 1.53 6.91 6.46
CA VAL A 64 1.95 7.67 5.27
C VAL A 64 2.59 6.73 4.24
N ALA A 65 3.48 5.84 4.67
CA ALA A 65 4.11 4.86 3.79
C ALA A 65 3.10 3.86 3.20
N ASN A 66 2.10 3.44 3.99
CA ASN A 66 1.02 2.58 3.54
C ASN A 66 0.14 3.27 2.50
N ALA A 67 -0.26 4.52 2.73
CA ALA A 67 -1.01 5.31 1.76
C ALA A 67 -0.21 5.52 0.46
N ALA A 68 1.09 5.85 0.58
CA ALA A 68 1.97 6.01 -0.57
C ALA A 68 2.09 4.71 -1.39
N CYS A 69 2.27 3.55 -0.72
CA CYS A 69 2.32 2.25 -1.38
C CYS A 69 1.05 1.98 -2.20
N ILE A 70 -0.12 2.29 -1.66
CA ILE A 70 -1.40 2.13 -2.35
C ILE A 70 -1.47 2.99 -3.62
N ILE A 71 -1.10 4.26 -3.49
CA ILE A 71 -1.16 5.24 -4.58
C ILE A 71 -0.15 4.87 -5.68
N PHE A 72 1.08 4.49 -5.33
CA PHE A 72 2.13 4.20 -6.32
C PHE A 72 2.00 2.82 -6.99
N MET A 73 1.50 1.79 -6.29
CA MET A 73 1.36 0.46 -6.88
C MET A 73 0.05 0.26 -7.64
N THR A 74 -0.93 1.13 -7.43
CA THR A 74 -2.20 1.09 -8.17
C THR A 74 -2.14 2.11 -9.30
N ASP A 75 -1.67 1.69 -10.48
CA ASP A 75 -1.57 2.56 -11.67
C ASP A 75 -2.89 3.31 -11.96
N ASP A 76 -4.03 2.63 -11.77
CA ASP A 76 -5.36 3.22 -11.98
C ASP A 76 -5.66 4.33 -10.97
N PHE A 77 -5.15 4.21 -9.74
CA PHE A 77 -5.32 5.20 -8.67
C PHE A 77 -4.37 6.38 -8.84
N ARG A 78 -3.12 6.12 -9.26
CA ARG A 78 -2.16 7.17 -9.64
C ARG A 78 -2.69 8.01 -10.79
N ASN A 79 -3.20 7.37 -11.84
CA ASN A 79 -3.78 8.07 -12.99
C ASN A 79 -5.06 8.83 -12.61
N TYR A 80 -5.88 8.30 -11.71
CA TYR A 80 -7.05 9.00 -11.16
C TYR A 80 -6.69 10.24 -10.34
N ILE A 81 -5.70 10.15 -9.44
CA ILE A 81 -5.22 11.29 -8.65
C ILE A 81 -4.62 12.35 -9.59
N LEU A 82 -3.75 11.95 -10.51
CA LEU A 82 -3.09 12.88 -11.44
C LEU A 82 -4.06 13.53 -12.44
N SER A 83 -5.11 12.82 -12.88
CA SER A 83 -6.16 13.43 -13.71
C SER A 83 -7.04 14.39 -12.91
N THR A 84 -7.28 14.10 -11.62
CA THR A 84 -8.03 14.98 -10.71
C THR A 84 -7.28 16.27 -10.42
N THR A 85 -5.95 16.22 -10.30
CA THR A 85 -5.10 17.43 -10.12
C THR A 85 -4.87 18.20 -11.43
N GLY A 86 -5.21 17.60 -12.58
CA GLY A 86 -4.95 18.12 -13.94
C GLY A 86 -6.17 18.62 -14.72
N GLY A 87 -7.36 18.68 -14.14
CA GLY A 87 -8.51 19.41 -14.70
C GLY A 87 -9.29 18.75 -15.85
N GLU A 88 -8.95 17.55 -16.33
CA GLU A 88 -9.75 16.87 -17.36
C GLU A 88 -10.16 15.45 -16.92
N CYS A 89 -11.31 15.41 -16.26
CA CYS A 89 -11.96 14.20 -15.78
C CYS A 89 -12.68 13.51 -16.94
N ASN A 90 -12.04 12.55 -17.61
CA ASN A 90 -12.71 11.66 -18.56
C ASN A 90 -12.94 10.29 -17.92
N VAL A 91 -13.96 10.22 -17.04
CA VAL A 91 -14.43 8.98 -16.36
C VAL A 91 -15.29 8.12 -17.29
N ILE A 92 -15.03 8.15 -18.60
CA ILE A 92 -15.82 7.39 -19.57
C ILE A 92 -14.93 6.26 -20.12
N ASN A 93 -14.85 5.11 -19.41
CA ASN A 93 -15.06 3.81 -20.08
C ASN A 93 -14.88 2.53 -19.24
N VAL A 94 -14.38 2.56 -18.00
CA VAL A 94 -14.04 1.26 -17.36
C VAL A 94 -15.28 0.48 -16.89
N MET A 95 -16.43 1.13 -16.70
CA MET A 95 -17.70 0.46 -16.31
C MET A 95 -18.69 0.24 -17.46
N ALA A 96 -18.49 0.83 -18.65
CA ALA A 96 -19.47 0.74 -19.75
C ALA A 96 -19.26 -0.45 -20.71
N VAL A 97 -18.13 -1.15 -20.64
CA VAL A 97 -17.80 -2.29 -21.54
C VAL A 97 -18.52 -3.60 -21.16
N ASN A 98 -19.58 -3.55 -20.35
CA ASN A 98 -20.32 -4.76 -19.96
C ASN A 98 -21.85 -4.66 -20.08
N ALA A 99 -22.38 -3.66 -20.80
CA ALA A 99 -23.78 -3.70 -21.23
C ALA A 99 -23.85 -4.40 -22.60
N PRO A 100 -24.40 -5.63 -22.71
CA PRO A 100 -24.68 -6.23 -24.01
C PRO A 100 -25.77 -5.40 -24.69
N ILE A 101 -25.42 -4.74 -25.79
CA ILE A 101 -26.38 -4.09 -26.68
C ILE A 101 -27.19 -5.22 -27.34
N MET A 102 -28.38 -5.52 -26.80
CA MET A 102 -29.38 -6.29 -27.52
C MET A 102 -29.86 -5.44 -28.70
N LYS A 103 -29.47 -5.85 -29.91
CA LYS A 103 -30.11 -5.41 -31.16
C LYS A 103 -31.47 -6.09 -31.24
N ASN A 104 -32.53 -5.30 -31.40
CA ASN A 104 -33.80 -5.72 -31.98
C ASN A 104 -33.84 -5.22 -33.42
#